data_AF-A0A951GK73-F1
#
_entry.id   AF-A0A951GK73-F1
#
_cell.length_a   1.000
_cell.length_b   1.000
_cell.length_c   1.000
_cell.angle_alpha   90.00
_cell.angle_beta   90.00
_cell.angle_gamma   90.00
#
_symmetry.space_group_name_H-M   'P 1'
#
loop_
_entity.id
_entity.type
_entity.pdbx_description
1 polymer ?
#
loop_
_entity_poly.entity_id
_entity_poly.type
_entity_poly.pdbx_seq_one_letter_code
_entity_poly.pdbx_strand_id
1 'polypeptide(L)'
;MAYDIPPPTDLPEPGFYYHFKHDPTGPVNNYAYYIYGVGHHTEEGCPTDDAFMQVYRPLYEAAYAYRHGGLFDLRPLRMFYQPAAWQGKSVPRFARITDPDVIAQLERIKRQMYPAF
;
A
#
# COMPACT_ATOMS: atom_id res chain seq x y z
N MET A 1 12.04 -6.90 -25.51
CA MET A 1 10.82 -6.05 -25.54
C MET A 1 10.29 -5.91 -24.12
N ALA A 2 9.40 -4.97 -23.80
CA ALA A 2 8.87 -4.73 -22.44
C ALA A 2 8.18 -5.95 -21.77
N TYR A 3 8.15 -7.11 -22.45
CA TYR A 3 7.51 -8.36 -22.04
C TYR A 3 8.48 -9.47 -21.63
N ASP A 4 9.79 -9.20 -21.52
CA ASP A 4 10.78 -10.23 -21.14
C ASP A 4 10.85 -10.45 -19.61
N ILE A 5 10.08 -9.69 -18.82
CA ILE A 5 10.03 -9.82 -17.35
C ILE A 5 8.90 -10.78 -17.00
N PRO A 6 9.19 -11.92 -16.34
CA PRO A 6 8.13 -12.86 -15.94
C PRO A 6 7.20 -12.20 -14.91
N PRO A 7 5.89 -12.54 -14.94
CA PRO A 7 4.96 -12.10 -13.91
C PRO A 7 5.44 -12.49 -12.49
N PRO A 8 5.16 -11.67 -11.46
CA PRO A 8 5.52 -12.01 -10.09
C PRO A 8 4.71 -13.23 -9.63
N THR A 9 5.37 -14.12 -8.90
CA THR A 9 4.73 -15.31 -8.30
C THR A 9 3.96 -14.98 -7.03
N ASP A 10 4.40 -13.95 -6.31
CA ASP A 10 3.78 -13.50 -5.07
C ASP A 10 3.09 -12.15 -5.28
N LEU A 11 1.84 -12.07 -4.84
CA LEU A 11 1.04 -10.85 -4.89
C LEU A 11 0.53 -10.52 -3.47
N PRO A 12 0.53 -9.25 -3.04
CA PRO A 12 -0.12 -8.85 -1.81
C PRO A 12 -1.62 -9.09 -1.96
N GLU A 13 -2.23 -9.69 -0.95
CA GLU A 13 -3.69 -9.80 -0.89
C GLU A 13 -4.31 -8.40 -0.77
N PRO A 14 -5.41 -8.12 -1.49
CA PRO A 14 -6.16 -6.90 -1.27
C PRO A 14 -6.67 -6.80 0.18
N GLY A 15 -6.62 -5.62 0.77
CA GLY A 15 -7.09 -5.40 2.13
C GLY A 15 -6.36 -4.29 2.87
N PHE A 16 -6.57 -4.26 4.19
CA PHE A 16 -6.03 -3.23 5.08
C PHE A 16 -4.67 -3.61 5.63
N TYR A 17 -3.73 -2.66 5.59
CA TYR A 17 -2.36 -2.86 6.06
C TYR A 17 -1.89 -1.64 6.86
N TYR A 18 -1.14 -1.89 7.92
CA TYR A 18 -0.33 -0.88 8.57
C TYR A 18 1.05 -0.82 7.93
N HIS A 19 1.54 0.38 7.67
CA HIS A 19 2.95 0.58 7.37
C HIS A 19 3.75 0.55 8.68
N PHE A 20 5.03 0.19 8.64
CA PHE A 20 5.91 0.11 9.82
C PHE A 20 6.02 1.41 10.66
N LYS A 21 5.52 2.54 10.14
CA LYS A 21 5.47 3.84 10.80
C LYS A 21 4.18 4.07 11.61
N HIS A 22 3.25 3.12 11.59
CA HIS A 22 2.00 3.20 12.35
C HIS A 22 2.28 3.37 13.84
N ASP A 23 1.63 4.36 14.45
CA ASP A 23 1.60 4.55 15.89
C ASP A 23 0.33 3.91 16.47
N PRO A 24 0.45 2.80 17.22
CA PRO A 24 -0.69 2.08 17.79
C PRO A 24 -1.40 2.86 18.91
N THR A 25 -0.81 3.95 19.41
CA THR A 25 -1.43 4.84 20.41
C THR A 25 -2.21 5.99 19.76
N GLY A 26 -2.05 6.18 18.46
CA GLY A 26 -2.69 7.22 17.67
C GLY A 26 -4.05 6.80 17.07
N PRO A 27 -4.57 7.59 16.12
CA PRO A 27 -5.78 7.23 15.37
C PRO A 27 -5.62 5.90 14.64
N VAL A 28 -6.70 5.10 14.59
CA VAL A 28 -6.73 3.76 13.95
C VAL A 28 -6.26 3.76 12.49
N ASN A 29 -6.39 4.89 11.79
CA ASN A 29 -6.01 5.03 10.39
C ASN A 29 -4.62 5.66 10.17
N ASN A 30 -3.89 5.99 11.23
CA ASN A 30 -2.55 6.54 11.15
C ASN A 30 -1.64 5.57 10.38
N TYR A 31 -1.06 5.99 9.24
CA TYR A 31 -0.26 5.09 8.38
C TYR A 31 -0.96 3.76 8.04
N ALA A 32 -2.30 3.76 7.98
CA ALA A 32 -3.09 2.68 7.43
C ALA A 32 -3.32 2.89 5.93
N TYR A 33 -3.32 1.79 5.19
CA TYR A 33 -3.52 1.79 3.75
C TYR A 33 -4.48 0.67 3.36
N TYR A 34 -5.25 0.90 2.28
CA TYR A 34 -5.92 -0.17 1.57
C TYR A 34 -5.09 -0.54 0.34
N ILE A 35 -4.61 -1.77 0.27
CA ILE A 35 -3.93 -2.33 -0.89
C ILE A 35 -4.98 -2.93 -1.81
N TYR A 36 -4.94 -2.54 -3.09
CA TYR A 36 -5.85 -3.06 -4.12
C TYR A 36 -5.24 -4.22 -4.90
N GLY A 37 -3.90 -4.27 -4.98
CA GLY A 37 -3.17 -5.32 -5.70
C GLY A 37 -1.91 -4.77 -6.36
N VAL A 38 -1.62 -5.29 -7.55
CA VAL A 38 -0.41 -4.97 -8.32
C VAL A 38 -0.81 -4.50 -9.71
N GLY A 39 -0.25 -3.36 -10.14
CA GLY A 39 -0.30 -2.86 -11.50
C GLY A 39 0.97 -3.23 -12.27
N HIS A 40 0.86 -3.33 -13.59
CA HIS A 40 1.99 -3.53 -14.49
C HIS A 40 2.31 -2.21 -15.21
N HIS A 41 3.58 -1.81 -15.21
CA HIS A 41 4.04 -0.60 -15.89
C HIS A 41 4.22 -0.87 -17.39
N THR A 42 3.48 -0.17 -18.25
CA THR A 42 3.37 -0.50 -19.68
C THR A 42 4.39 0.17 -20.59
N GLU A 43 5.05 1.24 -20.12
CA GLU A 43 6.02 1.98 -20.95
C GLU A 43 7.27 1.15 -21.28
N GLU A 44 7.81 1.35 -22.48
CA GLU A 44 9.08 0.77 -22.89
C GLU A 44 10.26 1.35 -22.09
N GLY A 45 11.29 0.55 -21.88
CA GLY A 45 12.49 0.99 -21.13
C GLY A 45 12.27 1.19 -19.63
N CYS A 46 11.14 0.75 -19.10
CA CYS A 46 10.89 0.73 -17.66
C CYS A 46 11.97 -0.11 -16.94
N PRO A 47 12.57 0.40 -15.84
CA PRO A 47 13.45 -0.42 -15.01
C PRO A 47 12.74 -1.70 -14.57
N THR A 48 13.45 -2.84 -14.59
CA THR A 48 12.87 -4.15 -14.22
C THR A 48 12.20 -4.12 -12.85
N ASP A 49 12.74 -3.33 -11.93
CA ASP A 49 12.22 -3.16 -10.57
C ASP A 49 10.88 -2.42 -10.51
N ASP A 50 10.56 -1.62 -11.51
CA ASP A 50 9.36 -0.79 -11.59
C ASP A 50 8.30 -1.40 -12.53
N ALA A 51 8.61 -2.56 -13.13
CA ALA A 51 7.68 -3.29 -14.01
C ALA A 51 6.38 -3.68 -13.29
N PHE A 52 6.46 -3.94 -11.98
CA PHE A 52 5.31 -4.28 -11.15
C PHE A 52 5.22 -3.33 -9.96
N MET A 53 4.07 -2.68 -9.82
CA MET A 53 3.83 -1.64 -8.84
C MET A 53 2.71 -2.04 -7.91
N GLN A 54 2.94 -2.00 -6.60
CA GLN A 54 1.88 -2.03 -5.60
C GLN A 54 0.94 -0.84 -5.82
N VAL A 55 -0.36 -1.11 -5.89
CA VAL A 55 -1.42 -0.10 -6.02
C VAL A 55 -2.19 -0.03 -4.70
N TYR A 56 -2.15 1.12 -4.05
CA TYR A 56 -2.73 1.28 -2.72
C TYR A 56 -3.19 2.71 -2.47
N ARG A 57 -4.03 2.91 -1.45
CA ARG A 57 -4.46 4.24 -1.00
C ARG A 57 -4.22 4.45 0.49
N PRO A 58 -3.78 5.64 0.90
CA PRO A 58 -3.68 6.01 2.30
C PRO A 58 -5.07 6.24 2.89
N LEU A 59 -5.24 5.90 4.16
CA LEU A 59 -6.49 6.11 4.89
C LEU A 59 -6.41 7.26 5.90
N TYR A 60 -5.48 8.20 5.72
CA TYR A 60 -5.29 9.35 6.62
C TYR A 60 -5.15 10.67 5.84
N GLU A 61 -5.70 11.76 6.39
CA GLU A 61 -5.90 13.03 5.67
C GLU A 61 -4.61 13.75 5.26
N ALA A 62 -3.52 13.55 6.00
CA ALA A 62 -2.25 14.20 5.72
C ALA A 62 -1.52 13.63 4.49
N ALA A 63 -1.99 12.50 3.93
CA ALA A 63 -1.32 11.84 2.82
C ALA A 63 -1.40 12.67 1.53
N TYR A 64 -0.29 12.70 0.78
CA TYR A 64 -0.22 13.43 -0.49
C TYR A 64 -1.28 12.94 -1.48
N ALA A 65 -1.38 11.63 -1.71
CA ALA A 65 -2.34 11.06 -2.66
C ALA A 65 -3.79 11.46 -2.34
N TYR A 66 -4.16 11.50 -1.06
CA TYR A 66 -5.48 11.96 -0.64
C TYR A 66 -5.69 13.46 -0.93
N ARG A 67 -4.77 14.31 -0.47
CA ARG A 67 -4.85 15.78 -0.59
C ARG A 67 -4.86 16.27 -2.03
N HIS A 68 -4.30 15.51 -2.96
CA HIS A 68 -4.14 15.91 -4.36
C HIS A 68 -5.06 15.15 -5.32
N GLY A 69 -6.32 14.95 -4.90
CA GLY A 69 -7.38 14.41 -5.77
C GLY A 69 -7.67 12.93 -5.57
N GLY A 70 -7.34 12.36 -4.42
CA GLY A 70 -7.64 10.96 -4.10
C GLY A 70 -6.93 9.96 -5.03
N LEU A 71 -5.65 10.23 -5.33
CA LEU A 71 -4.81 9.40 -6.18
C LEU A 71 -4.56 8.01 -5.57
N PHE A 72 -4.00 7.11 -6.37
CA PHE A 72 -3.36 5.91 -5.85
C PHE A 72 -1.88 6.21 -5.58
N ASP A 73 -1.37 5.73 -4.46
CA ASP A 73 0.07 5.63 -4.29
C ASP A 73 0.57 4.41 -5.07
N LEU A 74 1.72 4.57 -5.73
CA LEU A 74 2.41 3.52 -6.46
C LEU A 74 3.78 3.29 -5.83
N ARG A 75 4.17 2.03 -5.70
CA ARG A 75 5.49 1.65 -5.18
C ARG A 75 5.98 0.38 -5.85
N PRO A 76 7.29 0.25 -6.17
CA PRO A 76 7.84 -1.00 -6.68
C PRO A 76 7.44 -2.20 -5.81
N LEU A 77 6.88 -3.24 -6.42
CA LEU A 77 6.33 -4.41 -5.71
C LEU A 77 7.35 -5.03 -4.77
N ARG A 78 8.62 -5.10 -5.17
CA ARG A 78 9.73 -5.60 -4.34
C ARG A 78 9.81 -4.91 -2.97
N MET A 79 9.48 -3.62 -2.88
CA MET A 79 9.57 -2.88 -1.63
C MET A 79 8.49 -3.29 -0.63
N PHE A 80 7.37 -3.86 -1.09
CA PHE A 80 6.36 -4.41 -0.19
C PHE A 80 6.94 -5.56 0.65
N TYR A 81 7.71 -6.45 0.01
CA TYR A 81 8.31 -7.63 0.63
C TYR A 81 9.63 -7.35 1.34
N GLN A 82 10.37 -6.30 0.91
CA GLN A 82 11.61 -5.91 1.56
C GLN A 82 11.37 -5.34 2.96
N PRO A 83 12.03 -5.87 3.99
CA PRO A 83 11.99 -5.29 5.33
C PRO A 83 12.46 -3.83 5.34
N ALA A 84 11.96 -3.07 6.31
CA ALA A 84 12.41 -1.72 6.62
C ALA A 84 13.26 -1.74 7.89
N ALA A 85 14.32 -0.91 7.91
CA ALA A 85 15.02 -0.59 9.15
C ALA A 85 14.21 0.46 9.93
N TRP A 86 13.74 0.09 11.12
CA TRP A 86 12.96 0.96 12.00
C TRP A 86 13.42 0.79 13.44
N GLN A 87 13.80 1.88 14.09
CA GLN A 87 14.26 1.88 15.50
C GLN A 87 15.37 0.83 15.76
N GLY A 88 16.31 0.69 14.82
CA GLY A 88 17.41 -0.27 14.92
C GLY A 88 17.03 -1.74 14.67
N LYS A 89 15.79 -2.03 14.28
CA LYS A 89 15.29 -3.38 13.98
C LYS A 89 14.87 -3.51 12.52
N SER A 90 14.98 -4.72 11.98
CA SER A 90 14.38 -5.08 10.70
C SER A 90 12.93 -5.49 10.91
N VAL A 91 11.98 -4.81 10.26
CA VAL A 91 10.54 -5.06 10.40
C VAL A 91 9.87 -5.17 9.02
N PRO A 92 8.76 -5.91 8.88
CA PRO A 92 7.97 -5.89 7.66
C PRO A 92 7.55 -4.46 7.32
N ARG A 93 7.66 -4.07 6.04
CA ARG A 93 7.25 -2.73 5.62
C ARG A 93 5.76 -2.51 5.78
N PHE A 94 4.98 -3.54 5.47
CA PHE A 94 3.54 -3.59 5.61
C PHE A 94 3.14 -4.83 6.42
N ALA A 95 2.23 -4.65 7.37
CA ALA A 95 1.63 -5.73 8.13
C ALA A 95 0.12 -5.76 7.85
N ARG A 96 -0.41 -6.93 7.48
CA ARG A 96 -1.83 -7.10 7.22
C ARG A 96 -2.61 -6.92 8.51
N ILE A 97 -3.73 -6.20 8.43
CA ILE A 97 -4.66 -6.04 9.54
C ILE A 97 -5.71 -7.14 9.43
N THR A 98 -5.85 -7.92 10.50
CA THR A 98 -6.77 -9.07 10.57
C THR A 98 -7.84 -8.92 11.65
N ASP A 99 -7.75 -7.89 12.49
CA ASP A 99 -8.73 -7.61 13.53
C ASP A 99 -10.04 -7.10 12.89
N PRO A 100 -11.19 -7.79 13.10
CA PRO A 100 -12.46 -7.44 12.45
C PRO A 100 -13.00 -6.07 12.88
N ASP A 101 -12.78 -5.65 14.12
CA ASP A 101 -13.28 -4.36 14.62
C ASP A 101 -12.46 -3.20 14.04
N VAL A 102 -11.15 -3.42 13.85
CA VAL A 102 -10.27 -2.47 13.16
C VAL A 102 -10.64 -2.38 11.68
N ILE A 103 -10.86 -3.52 11.02
CA ILE A 103 -11.29 -3.57 9.61
C ILE A 103 -12.61 -2.81 9.43
N ALA A 104 -13.59 -3.02 10.29
CA ALA A 104 -14.88 -2.31 10.21
C ALA A 104 -14.76 -0.79 10.39
N GLN A 105 -13.80 -0.33 11.19
CA GLN A 105 -13.47 1.09 11.32
C GLN A 105 -12.81 1.64 10.06
N LEU A 106 -11.80 0.95 9.54
CA LEU A 106 -11.08 1.38 8.35
C LEU A 106 -11.95 1.35 7.08
N GLU A 107 -12.89 0.42 6.98
CA GLU A 107 -13.92 0.38 5.94
C GLU A 107 -14.78 1.65 5.94
N ARG A 108 -15.22 2.12 7.12
CA ARG A 108 -15.97 3.38 7.22
C ARG A 108 -15.11 4.57 6.79
N ILE A 109 -13.87 4.63 7.26
CA ILE A 109 -12.92 5.70 6.90
C ILE A 109 -12.65 5.71 5.41
N LYS A 110 -12.39 4.54 4.80
CA LYS A 110 -12.20 4.38 3.36
C LYS A 110 -13.39 4.92 2.58
N ARG A 111 -14.62 4.55 2.94
CA ARG A 111 -15.84 5.05 2.27
C ARG A 111 -16.03 6.56 2.42
N GLN A 112 -15.65 7.13 3.58
CA GLN A 112 -15.73 8.57 3.80
C GLN A 112 -14.69 9.34 2.97
N MET A 113 -13.45 8.85 2.93
CA MET A 113 -12.37 9.49 2.18
C MET A 113 -12.51 9.31 0.67
N TYR A 114 -13.02 8.16 0.22
CA TYR A 114 -13.10 7.81 -1.20
C TYR A 114 -14.54 7.37 -1.56
N PRO A 115 -15.52 8.28 -1.60
CA PRO A 115 -16.93 7.93 -1.81
C PRO A 115 -17.26 7.47 -3.24
N ALA A 116 -16.37 7.72 -4.21
CA ALA A 116 -16.60 7.44 -5.62
C ALA A 116 -16.04 6.08 -6.12
N PHE A 117 -15.37 5.29 -5.28
CA PHE A 117 -14.78 3.98 -5.62
C PHE A 117 -14.67 3.04 -4.42
#